data_AF-A0A0N0D1M8-F1
#
_entry.id   AF-A0A0N0D1M8-F1
#
_cell.length_a   1.000
_cell.length_b   1.000
_cell.length_c   1.000
_cell.angle_alpha   90.00
_cell.angle_beta   90.00
_cell.angle_gamma   90.00
#
_symmetry.space_group_name_H-M   'P 1'
#
loop_
_entity.id
_entity.type
_entity.pdbx_description
1 polymer ?
#
loop_
_entity_poly.entity_id
_entity_poly.type
_entity_poly.pdbx_seq_one_letter_code
_entity_poly.pdbx_strand_id
1 'polypeptide(L)'
;MKSGHPAKQSDLLKRIVTGNILSMSKYLNYRLEIDQRIETKVELHETSVTLKGKKMIGFNGFFQTNFMIPDYLGLGKSVSRGYGTVRRLV
;
A
#
# COMPACT_ATOMS: atom_id res chain seq x y z
N MET A 1 -22.42 12.14 -5.17
CA MET A 1 -21.13 12.68 -4.68
C MET A 1 -20.22 11.49 -4.39
N LYS A 2 -19.00 11.30 -4.91
CA LYS A 2 -18.08 12.11 -5.72
C LYS A 2 -17.76 11.36 -7.02
N SER A 3 -17.96 12.01 -8.16
CA SER A 3 -17.55 11.54 -9.48
C SER A 3 -16.05 11.86 -9.70
N GLY A 4 -15.17 11.13 -9.01
CA GLY A 4 -13.76 11.08 -9.35
C GLY A 4 -13.57 10.12 -10.51
N HIS A 5 -12.78 10.48 -11.52
CA HIS A 5 -12.49 9.56 -12.62
C HIS A 5 -11.76 8.33 -12.06
N PRO A 6 -12.33 7.11 -12.16
CA PRO A 6 -11.80 5.92 -11.49
C PRO A 6 -10.34 5.62 -11.87
N ALA A 7 -9.95 5.94 -13.11
CA ALA A 7 -8.59 5.77 -13.60
C ALA A 7 -7.55 6.63 -12.85
N LYS A 8 -7.84 7.91 -12.59
CA LYS A 8 -6.89 8.83 -11.93
C LYS A 8 -6.67 8.49 -10.46
N GLN A 9 -7.72 8.02 -9.78
CA GLN A 9 -7.62 7.57 -8.40
C GLN A 9 -6.79 6.28 -8.30
N SER A 10 -6.97 5.36 -9.24
CA SER A 10 -6.17 4.13 -9.32
C SER A 10 -4.68 4.42 -9.50
N ASP A 11 -4.31 5.36 -10.37
CA ASP A 11 -2.91 5.75 -10.59
C ASP A 11 -2.24 6.36 -9.35
N LEU A 12 -2.97 7.19 -8.60
CA LEU A 12 -2.48 7.76 -7.35
C LEU A 12 -2.24 6.67 -6.30
N LEU A 13 -3.21 5.78 -6.11
CA LEU A 13 -3.09 4.67 -5.15
C LEU A 13 -1.96 3.71 -5.53
N LYS A 14 -1.79 3.43 -6.83
CA LYS A 14 -0.66 2.67 -7.37
C LYS A 14 0.68 3.27 -6.93
N ARG A 15 0.87 4.59 -7.13
CA ARG A 15 2.09 5.29 -6.71
C ARG A 15 2.30 5.23 -5.20
N ILE A 16 1.23 5.37 -4.41
CA ILE A 16 1.29 5.29 -2.94
C ILE A 16 1.72 3.89 -2.49
N VAL A 17 1.12 2.81 -3.03
CA VAL A 17 1.49 1.44 -2.68
C VAL A 17 2.95 1.16 -3.07
N THR A 18 3.37 1.51 -4.29
CA THR A 18 4.77 1.38 -4.71
C THR A 18 5.73 2.14 -3.78
N GLY A 19 5.39 3.39 -3.43
CA GLY A 19 6.18 4.21 -2.50
C GLY A 19 6.28 3.60 -1.11
N ASN A 20 5.19 3.00 -0.60
CA ASN A 20 5.18 2.32 0.70
C ASN A 20 6.08 1.07 0.69
N ILE A 21 6.06 0.28 -0.39
CA ILE A 21 6.95 -0.89 -0.54
C ILE A 21 8.42 -0.43 -0.58
N LEU A 22 8.74 0.60 -1.36
CA LEU A 22 10.09 1.19 -1.40
C LEU A 22 10.53 1.73 -0.03
N SER A 23 9.62 2.35 0.71
CA SER A 23 9.93 2.84 2.05
C SER A 23 10.23 1.68 3.01
N MET A 24 9.41 0.63 2.99
CA MET A 24 9.63 -0.58 3.78
C MET A 24 10.97 -1.24 3.43
N SER A 25 11.28 -1.40 2.15
CA SER A 25 12.51 -2.06 1.71
C SER A 25 13.75 -1.33 2.23
N LYS A 26 13.76 0.01 2.17
CA LYS A 26 14.84 0.84 2.72
C LYS A 26 15.04 0.62 4.22
N TYR A 27 13.95 0.52 5.00
CA TYR A 27 14.03 0.26 6.44
C TYR A 27 14.55 -1.15 6.76
N LEU A 28 14.27 -2.13 5.90
CA LEU A 28 14.81 -3.49 5.99
C LEU A 28 16.22 -3.62 5.39
N ASN A 29 16.88 -2.49 5.07
CA ASN A 29 18.18 -2.44 4.42
C ASN A 29 18.24 -3.18 3.07
N TYR A 30 17.11 -3.27 2.37
CA TYR A 30 16.98 -3.83 1.02
C TYR A 30 16.84 -2.70 0.00
N ARG A 31 17.83 -2.56 -0.88
CA ARG A 31 17.87 -1.56 -1.94
C ARG A 31 17.77 -2.25 -3.30
N LEU A 32 16.93 -1.72 -4.18
CA LEU A 32 16.83 -2.16 -5.56
C LEU A 32 18.10 -1.76 -6.33
N GLU A 33 18.49 -2.59 -7.28
CA GLU A 33 19.50 -2.23 -8.28
C GLU A 33 18.96 -1.19 -9.27
N ILE A 34 19.84 -0.56 -10.04
CA ILE A 34 19.50 0.61 -10.87
C ILE A 34 18.52 0.28 -12.00
N ASP A 35 18.49 -0.96 -12.46
CA ASP A 35 17.64 -1.50 -13.50
C ASP A 35 16.35 -2.15 -12.94
N GLN A 36 16.27 -2.38 -11.63
CA GLN A 36 15.12 -2.98 -10.99
C GLN A 36 14.01 -1.96 -10.72
N ARG A 37 12.77 -2.37 -10.99
CA ARG A 37 11.57 -1.55 -10.78
C ARG A 37 10.49 -2.34 -10.05
N ILE A 38 9.82 -1.68 -9.12
CA ILE A 38 8.60 -2.21 -8.49
C ILE A 38 7.40 -1.75 -9.30
N GLU A 39 6.66 -2.70 -9.82
CA GLU A 39 5.41 -2.49 -10.52
C GLU A 39 4.24 -2.94 -9.65
N THR A 40 3.19 -2.13 -9.60
CA THR A 40 1.98 -2.45 -8.83
C THR A 40 0.73 -2.28 -9.67
N LYS A 41 -0.29 -3.09 -9.36
CA LYS A 41 -1.68 -2.90 -9.77
C LYS A 41 -2.53 -2.94 -8.52
N VAL A 42 -3.55 -2.09 -8.42
CA VAL A 42 -4.34 -1.92 -7.19
C VAL A 42 -5.82 -2.09 -7.46
N GLU A 43 -6.48 -2.81 -6.56
CA GLU A 43 -7.93 -2.97 -6.48
C GLU A 43 -8.33 -2.68 -5.03
N LEU A 44 -8.41 -1.38 -4.71
CA LEU A 44 -8.63 -0.89 -3.36
C LEU A 44 -9.92 -0.08 -3.29
N HIS A 45 -10.64 -0.21 -2.19
CA HIS A 45 -11.81 0.60 -1.86
C HIS A 45 -11.57 1.38 -0.58
N GLU A 46 -12.14 2.59 -0.53
CA GLU A 46 -12.09 3.44 0.66
C GLU A 46 -12.84 2.78 1.82
N THR A 47 -12.30 2.91 3.02
CA THR A 47 -12.94 2.52 4.27
C THR A 47 -12.71 3.58 5.34
N SER A 48 -13.60 3.69 6.31
CA SER A 48 -13.41 4.61 7.43
C SER A 48 -12.61 3.95 8.54
N VAL A 49 -11.54 4.58 8.98
CA VAL A 49 -10.70 4.11 10.09
C VAL A 49 -10.56 5.19 11.15
N THR A 50 -10.43 4.79 12.42
CA THR A 50 -10.16 5.72 13.52
C THR A 50 -8.72 5.55 13.97
N LEU A 51 -7.88 6.56 13.74
CA LEU A 51 -6.49 6.57 14.17
C LEU A 51 -6.30 7.64 15.25
N LYS A 52 -5.93 7.21 16.47
CA LYS A 52 -5.74 8.09 17.64
C LYS A 52 -6.96 9.00 17.90
N GLY A 53 -8.16 8.41 17.85
CA GLY A 53 -9.43 9.13 18.07
C GLY A 53 -9.90 10.00 16.89
N LYS A 54 -9.14 10.09 15.79
CA LYS A 54 -9.51 10.87 14.60
C LYS A 54 -9.99 9.93 13.49
N LYS A 55 -11.17 10.22 12.93
CA LYS A 55 -11.66 9.53 11.73
C LYS A 55 -10.80 9.92 10.53
N MET A 56 -10.36 8.93 9.78
CA MET A 56 -9.54 9.07 8.57
C MET A 56 -10.05 8.11 7.50
N ILE A 57 -9.64 8.35 6.25
CA ILE A 57 -9.84 7.41 5.16
C ILE A 57 -8.69 6.40 5.19
N GLY A 58 -9.05 5.13 5.18
CA GLY A 58 -8.17 3.99 4.94
C GLY A 58 -8.57 3.28 3.65
N PHE A 59 -7.83 2.21 3.33
CA PHE A 59 -8.08 1.41 2.13
C PHE A 59 -8.02 -0.07 2.47
N ASN A 60 -8.96 -0.85 1.94
CA ASN A 60 -8.98 -2.31 1.98
C ASN A 60 -9.05 -2.84 0.55
N GLY A 61 -8.59 -4.07 0.33
CA GLY A 61 -8.64 -4.74 -0.97
C GLY A 61 -7.34 -5.45 -1.30
N PHE A 62 -7.03 -5.50 -2.59
CA PHE A 62 -5.92 -6.28 -3.13
C PHE A 62 -4.98 -5.43 -3.95
N PHE A 63 -3.74 -5.87 -4.05
CA PHE A 63 -2.79 -5.36 -5.03
C PHE A 63 -1.90 -6.49 -5.53
N GLN A 64 -1.43 -6.36 -6.76
CA GLN A 64 -0.43 -7.23 -7.36
C GLN A 64 0.88 -6.47 -7.42
N THR A 65 1.99 -7.16 -7.17
CA THR A 65 3.34 -6.59 -7.26
C THR A 65 4.35 -7.64 -7.69
N ASN A 66 5.43 -7.21 -8.33
CA ASN A 66 6.61 -8.04 -8.61
C ASN A 66 7.64 -8.05 -7.45
N PHE A 67 7.22 -7.65 -6.24
CA PHE A 67 8.06 -7.60 -5.04
C PHE A 67 7.56 -8.58 -3.98
N MET A 68 8.44 -9.43 -3.43
CA MET A 68 8.06 -10.37 -2.38
C MET A 68 7.96 -9.68 -1.02
N ILE A 69 6.81 -9.84 -0.36
CA ILE A 69 6.55 -9.30 0.98
C ILE A 69 6.21 -10.48 1.89
N PRO A 70 6.97 -10.72 2.97
CA PRO A 70 6.60 -11.68 4.00
C PRO A 70 5.20 -11.43 4.55
N ASP A 71 4.49 -12.51 4.84
CA ASP A 71 3.14 -12.44 5.38
C ASP A 71 3.11 -11.65 6.70
N TYR A 72 2.04 -10.87 6.85
CA TYR A 72 1.73 -10.04 8.02
C TYR A 72 2.63 -8.82 8.25
N LEU A 73 3.50 -8.47 7.31
CA LEU A 73 4.17 -7.17 7.34
C LEU A 73 3.19 -6.02 7.09
N GLY A 74 3.48 -4.87 7.69
CA GLY A 74 2.69 -3.65 7.54
C GLY A 74 3.29 -2.68 6.52
N LEU A 75 2.45 -2.11 5.67
CA LEU A 75 2.79 -1.04 4.74
C LEU A 75 2.13 0.30 5.11
N GLY A 76 2.83 1.40 4.88
CA GLY A 76 2.29 2.75 5.05
C GLY A 76 2.35 3.27 6.48
N LYS A 77 1.26 3.88 6.96
CA LYS A 77 1.25 4.65 8.21
C LYS A 77 0.72 3.83 9.39
N SER A 78 1.37 3.98 10.55
CA SER A 78 0.93 3.35 11.81
C SER A 78 0.92 1.82 11.78
N VAL A 79 1.89 1.24 11.05
CA VAL A 79 2.09 -0.21 10.91
C VAL A 79 2.25 -0.94 12.25
N SER A 80 2.89 -0.31 13.24
CA SER A 80 3.04 -0.87 14.59
C SER A 80 1.73 -1.02 15.38
N ARG A 81 0.62 -0.47 14.87
CA ARG A 81 -0.72 -0.61 15.43
C ARG A 81 -1.60 -1.58 14.61
N GLY A 82 -1.01 -2.32 13.66
CA GLY A 82 -1.73 -3.28 12.83
C GLY A 82 -2.37 -2.70 11.57
N TYR A 83 -2.06 -1.45 11.19
CA TYR A 83 -2.56 -0.89 9.93
C TYR A 83 -1.69 -1.31 8.75
N GLY A 84 -2.34 -1.50 7.59
CA GLY A 84 -1.66 -1.82 6.34
C GLY A 84 -1.01 -3.20 6.32
N THR A 85 -1.46 -4.12 7.18
CA THR A 85 -1.02 -5.50 7.18
C THR A 85 -1.37 -6.18 5.86
N VAL A 86 -0.39 -6.83 5.24
CA VAL A 86 -0.57 -7.56 3.98
C VAL A 86 -0.27 -9.04 4.16
N ARG A 87 -0.87 -9.88 3.31
CA ARG A 87 -0.60 -11.31 3.23
C ARG A 87 -0.70 -11.74 1.78
N ARG A 88 0.15 -12.66 1.35
CA ARG A 88 0.06 -13.27 0.02
C ARG A 88 -1.23 -14.10 -0.08
N LEU A 89 -1.90 -13.98 -1.22
CA LEU A 89 -3.00 -14.88 -1.60
C LEU A 89 -2.42 -15.98 -2.50
N VAL A 90 -2.72 -17.23 -2.16
CA VAL A 90 -2.41 -18.43 -2.94
C VAL A 90 -3.57 -18.79 -3.84
#